data_AF-B4G0T6-F1
#
_entry.id   AF-B4G0T6-F1
#
_cell.length_a   1.000
_cell.length_b   1.000
_cell.length_c   1.000
_cell.angle_alpha   90.00
_cell.angle_beta   90.00
_cell.angle_gamma   90.00
#
_symmetry.space_group_name_H-M   'P 1'
#
loop_
_entity.id
_entity.type
_entity.pdbx_description
1 polymer ?
#
loop_
_entity_poly.entity_id
_entity_poly.type
_entity_poly.pdbx_seq_one_letter_code
_entity_poly.pdbx_strand_id
1 'polypeptide(L)' 'MQLKQANSAQWRDMQHVWGATWSLTPGPLVGPFSVRLTTLSGKQTLTAQDVIPKNWAPKATYTSRLNFA' A
#
# COMPACT_ATOMS: atom_id res chain seq x y z
N MET A 1 -5.05 3.57 -4.88
CA MET A 1 -4.08 2.70 -4.17
C MET A 1 -4.82 1.96 -3.07
N GLN A 2 -4.48 0.70 -2.81
CA GLN A 2 -5.09 -0.08 -1.73
C GLN A 2 -4.05 -0.54 -0.72
N LEU A 3 -4.45 -0.62 0.55
CA LEU A 3 -3.64 -1.13 1.65
C LEU A 3 -4.32 -2.35 2.28
N LYS A 4 -3.53 -3.37 2.63
CA LYS A 4 -3.96 -4.52 3.43
C LYS A 4 -3.09 -4.62 4.67
N GLN A 5 -3.74 -4.77 5.82
CA GLN A 5 -3.11 -4.93 7.13
C GLN A 5 -2.68 -6.37 7.39
N ALA A 6 -1.81 -6.56 8.37
CA ALA A 6 -1.45 -7.90 8.84
C ALA A 6 -2.70 -8.66 9.32
N ASN A 7 -2.70 -9.98 9.08
CA ASN A 7 -3.79 -10.89 9.47
C ASN A 7 -5.19 -10.50 8.93
N SER A 8 -5.26 -9.62 7.94
CA SER A 8 -6.50 -9.25 7.26
C SER A 8 -6.51 -9.80 5.84
N ALA A 9 -7.66 -10.29 5.39
CA ALA A 9 -7.90 -10.60 3.97
C ALA A 9 -8.40 -9.39 3.18
N GLN A 10 -8.79 -8.30 3.87
CA GLN A 10 -9.49 -7.15 3.29
C GLN A 10 -8.50 -6.11 2.75
N TRP A 11 -8.72 -5.70 1.50
CA TRP A 11 -8.06 -4.56 0.88
C TRP A 11 -8.89 -3.29 1.12
N ARG A 12 -8.23 -2.23 1.58
CA ARG A 12 -8.88 -0.95 1.83
C ARG A 12 -8.40 0.09 0.84
N ASP A 13 -9.33 0.79 0.21
CA ASP A 13 -9.00 1.92 -0.64
C ASP A 13 -8.41 3.06 0.20
N MET A 14 -7.29 3.59 -0.27
CA MET A 14 -6.68 4.79 0.28
C MET A 14 -7.25 6.02 -0.43
N GLN A 15 -7.32 7.14 0.28
CA GLN A 15 -7.70 8.42 -0.29
C GLN A 15 -6.52 9.01 -1.06
N HIS A 16 -6.76 9.42 -2.30
CA HIS A 16 -5.77 10.20 -3.06
C HIS A 16 -5.74 11.62 -2.51
N VAL A 17 -4.55 12.13 -2.19
CA VAL A 17 -4.38 13.48 -1.64
C VAL A 17 -3.88 14.43 -2.72
N TRP A 18 -2.68 14.17 -3.25
CA TRP A 18 -2.05 14.97 -4.31
C TRP A 18 -0.87 14.20 -4.93
N GLY A 19 -0.61 14.38 -6.22
CA GLY A 19 0.51 13.72 -6.90
C GLY A 19 0.51 12.20 -6.68
N ALA A 20 1.63 11.65 -6.19
CA ALA A 20 1.77 10.24 -5.81
C ALA A 20 1.50 9.96 -4.32
N THR A 21 0.81 10.87 -3.62
CA THR A 21 0.53 10.79 -2.18
C THR A 21 -0.87 10.27 -1.90
N TRP A 22 -0.95 9.25 -1.05
CA TRP A 22 -2.18 8.59 -0.63
C TRP A 22 -2.23 8.51 0.90
N SER A 23 -3.43 8.59 1.47
CA SER A 23 -3.64 8.51 2.92
C SER A 23 -4.71 7.48 3.29
N LEU A 24 -4.59 6.93 4.50
CA LEU A 24 -5.58 6.04 5.12
C LEU A 24 -5.65 6.39 6.61
N THR A 25 -6.77 6.98 7.06
CA THR A 25 -6.95 7.54 8.43
C THR A 25 -7.86 6.76 9.40
N PRO A 26 -8.11 5.43 9.29
CA PRO A 26 -8.86 4.69 10.30
C PRO A 26 -8.00 4.47 11.57
N GLY A 27 -8.62 3.90 12.62
CA GLY A 27 -8.01 3.55 13.90
C GLY A 27 -6.74 2.67 13.78
N PRO A 28 -6.14 2.28 14.92
CA PRO A 28 -4.75 1.82 14.95
C PRO A 28 -4.47 0.77 13.88
N LEU A 29 -3.57 1.13 12.95
CA LEU A 29 -3.23 0.28 11.82
C LEU A 29 -2.24 -0.81 12.26
N VAL A 30 -2.50 -2.05 11.87
CA VAL A 30 -1.67 -3.21 12.24
C VAL A 30 -0.80 -3.63 11.06
N GLY A 31 0.50 -3.36 11.17
CA GLY A 31 1.50 -3.80 10.21
C GLY A 31 1.98 -5.26 10.45
N PRO A 32 2.75 -5.86 9.52
CA PRO A 32 3.20 -5.27 8.24
C PRO A 32 2.05 -4.97 7.27
N PHE A 33 2.28 -4.05 6.34
CA PHE A 33 1.30 -3.66 5.34
C PHE A 33 1.70 -4.14 3.95
N SER A 34 0.70 -4.67 3.25
CA SER A 34 0.78 -4.93 1.82
C SER A 34 0.14 -3.77 1.05
N VAL A 35 0.70 -3.46 -0.12
CA VAL A 35 0.23 -2.39 -1.01
C VAL A 35 -0.21 -2.99 -2.34
N ARG A 36 -1.31 -2.47 -2.89
CA ARG A 36 -1.75 -2.79 -4.24
C ARG A 36 -1.96 -1.52 -5.05
N LEU A 37 -1.38 -1.52 -6.25
CA LEU A 37 -1.43 -0.43 -7.21
C LEU A 37 -2.13 -0.89 -8.47
N THR A 38 -3.03 -0.06 -8.99
CA THR A 38 -3.71 -0.31 -10.27
C THR A 38 -3.45 0.88 -11.19
N THR A 39 -2.95 0.60 -12.40
CA THR A 39 -2.65 1.63 -13.39
C THR A 39 -3.94 2.26 -13.95
N LEU A 40 -3.89 3.55 -14.29
CA LEU A 40 -5.05 4.26 -14.82
C LEU A 40 -5.37 3.85 -16.27
N SER A 41 -4.35 3.83 -17.13
CA SER A 41 -4.47 3.61 -18.57
C SER A 41 -4.71 2.16 -18.94
N GLY A 42 -4.00 1.22 -18.30
CA GLY A 42 -4.04 -0.21 -18.63
C GLY A 42 -4.82 -1.08 -17.65
N LYS A 43 -5.32 -0.53 -16.53
CA LYS A 43 -5.99 -1.26 -15.44
C LYS A 43 -5.20 -2.46 -14.89
N GLN A 44 -3.91 -2.54 -15.18
CA GLN A 44 -3.01 -3.56 -14.65
C GLN A 44 -2.84 -3.36 -13.15
N THR A 45 -2.82 -4.45 -12.39
CA THR A 45 -2.70 -4.42 -10.93
C THR A 45 -1.42 -5.12 -10.47
N LEU A 46 -0.62 -4.42 -9.67
CA LEU A 46 0.58 -4.93 -9.01
C LEU A 46 0.32 -5.01 -7.50
N THR A 47 0.67 -6.14 -6.89
CA THR A 47 0.50 -6.34 -5.44
C THR A 47 1.85 -6.65 -4.78
N ALA A 48 2.29 -5.77 -3.88
CA ALA A 48 3.46 -5.96 -3.04
C ALA A 48 3.04 -6.41 -1.63
N GLN A 49 3.30 -7.67 -1.29
CA GLN A 49 2.97 -8.25 0.01
C GLN A 49 3.97 -7.79 1.07
N ASP A 50 3.45 -7.41 2.24
CA ASP A 50 4.19 -7.08 3.46
C ASP A 50 5.41 -6.15 3.26
N VAL A 51 5.30 -5.25 2.28
CA VAL A 51 6.39 -4.36 1.85
C VAL A 51 6.71 -3.29 2.88
N ILE A 52 5.74 -2.86 3.68
CA ILE A 52 5.97 -1.92 4.80
C ILE A 52 6.02 -2.76 6.09
N PRO A 53 7.16 -2.82 6.79
CA PRO A 53 7.33 -3.68 7.95
C PRO A 53 6.54 -3.19 9.17
N LYS A 54 6.35 -4.05 10.17
CA LYS A 54 5.63 -3.72 11.42
C LYS A 54 6.25 -2.52 12.17
N ASN A 55 7.58 -2.41 12.16
CA ASN A 55 8.35 -1.35 12.81
C ASN A 55 8.66 -0.19 11.84
N TRP A 56 7.72 0.13 10.95
CA TRP A 56 7.91 1.22 10.00
C TRP A 56 8.12 2.56 10.71
N ALA A 57 8.87 3.46 10.07
CA ALA A 57 9.16 4.77 10.60
C ALA A 57 8.70 5.86 9.60
N PRO A 58 8.25 7.03 10.09
CA PRO A 58 8.00 8.17 9.22
C PRO A 58 9.22 8.51 8.37
N LYS A 59 9.00 8.95 7.13
CA LYS A 59 10.05 9.33 6.15
C LYS A 59 10.96 8.19 5.68
N ALA A 60 10.75 6.96 6.12
CA ALA A 60 11.45 5.79 5.58
C ALA A 60 10.92 5.41 4.19
N THR A 61 11.79 4.82 3.37
CA THR A 61 11.44 4.26 2.07
C THR A 61 11.53 2.74 2.12
N TYR A 62 10.49 2.06 1.63
CA TYR A 62 10.43 0.59 1.56
C TYR A 62 10.27 0.14 0.11
N THR A 63 11.19 -0.69 -0.37
CA THR A 63 11.29 -1.04 -1.79
C THR A 63 10.83 -2.46 -2.06
N SER A 64 9.91 -2.64 -3.01
CA SER A 64 9.54 -3.96 -3.53
C SER A 64 10.42 -4.35 -4.71
N ARG A 65 10.60 -5.65 -4.96
CA ARG A 65 11.29 -6.19 -6.16
C ARG A 65 10.33 -6.44 -7.34
N LEU A 66 9.18 -5.79 -7.34
CA LEU A 66 8.12 -5.98 -8.32
C LEU A 66 8.02 -4.77 -9.25
N ASN A 67 7.63 -4.98 -10.50
CA ASN A 67 7.37 -3.92 -11.48
C ASN A 67 6.18 -4.30 -12.37
N PHE A 68 5.60 -3.31 -13.03
CA PHE A 68 4.67 -3.55 -14.13
C PHE A 68 5.44 -4.10 -15.34
N ALA A 69 4.78 -4.97 -16.11
CA ALA A 69 5.32 -5.49 -17.36
C ALA A 69 5.11 -4.50 -18.50
#